data_AF-A0A926JLJ4-F1
#
_entry.id   AF-A0A926JLJ4-F1
#
_cell.length_a   1.000
_cell.length_b   1.000
_cell.length_c   1.000
_cell.angle_alpha   90.00
_cell.angle_beta   90.00
_cell.angle_gamma   90.00
#
_symmetry.space_group_name_H-M   'P 1'
#
loop_
_entity.id
_entity.type
_entity.pdbx_description
1 polymer ?
#
loop_
_entity_poly.entity_id
_entity_poly.type
_entity_poly.pdbx_seq_one_letter_code
_entity_poly.pdbx_strand_id
1 'polypeptide(L)'
;MSVLPRYIPAAGLQQLHEVLAPLGITPEPKPGRRITLTAQHSGSEWTFTYFGHGNVWVTKGPGYEHGPAVFTEEMADFLTAATEPPAEGDPCMPHQRYHCGHCPHDLCQDCERCPCSCKCSAVVVRKVSPGTPAPKTYVGVPVPMRVREEWDQPTGEFWRLGVRSTLAVA
;
A
#
# COMPACT_ATOMS: atom_id res chain seq x y z
N MET A 1 -1.24 29.71 4.45
CA MET A 1 -0.70 29.38 5.79
C MET A 1 -0.25 27.92 5.75
N SER A 2 0.95 27.59 6.25
CA SER A 2 1.42 26.19 6.23
C SER A 2 0.54 25.33 7.14
N VAL A 3 0.01 24.24 6.61
CA VAL A 3 -0.87 23.29 7.31
C VAL A 3 -0.07 22.30 8.17
N LEU A 4 1.24 22.22 7.96
CA LEU A 4 2.11 21.28 8.67
C LEU A 4 2.40 21.72 10.12
N PRO A 5 2.54 20.77 11.06
CA PRO A 5 3.00 21.04 12.41
C PRO A 5 4.33 21.78 12.44
N ARG A 6 4.56 22.58 13.48
CA ARG A 6 5.83 23.31 13.68
C ARG A 6 6.89 22.46 14.38
N TYR A 7 6.48 21.43 15.10
CA TYR A 7 7.33 20.53 15.89
C TYR A 7 6.67 19.15 16.00
N ILE A 8 7.48 18.14 16.32
CA ILE A 8 7.03 16.78 16.65
C ILE A 8 6.68 16.76 18.15
N PRO A 9 5.46 16.37 18.56
CA PRO A 9 5.14 16.15 19.96
C PRO A 9 6.05 15.08 20.58
N ALA A 10 6.49 15.27 21.83
CA ALA A 10 7.39 14.35 22.51
C ALA A 10 6.83 12.92 22.58
N ALA A 11 5.52 12.76 22.81
CA ALA A 11 4.85 11.47 22.80
C ALA A 11 4.92 10.76 21.44
N GLY A 12 4.71 11.50 20.34
CA GLY A 12 4.81 10.94 18.98
C GLY A 12 6.24 10.55 18.62
N LEU A 13 7.23 11.34 19.06
CA LEU A 13 8.64 11.00 18.90
C LEU A 13 9.00 9.74 19.69
N GLN A 14 8.62 9.67 20.95
CA GLN A 14 8.85 8.50 21.81
C GLN A 14 8.22 7.24 21.22
N GLN A 15 6.97 7.31 20.78
CA GLN A 15 6.29 6.18 20.16
C GLN A 15 7.02 5.69 18.90
N LEU A 16 7.53 6.61 18.07
CA LEU A 16 8.33 6.25 16.91
C LEU A 16 9.62 5.53 17.32
N HIS A 17 10.33 6.03 18.33
CA HIS A 17 11.53 5.34 18.85
C HIS A 17 11.21 3.93 19.36
N GLU A 18 10.11 3.75 20.08
CA GLU A 18 9.68 2.45 20.61
C GLU A 18 9.39 1.45 19.49
N VAL A 19 8.69 1.87 18.42
CA VAL A 19 8.38 1.01 17.26
C VAL A 19 9.62 0.67 16.45
N LEU A 20 10.57 1.59 16.34
CA LEU A 20 11.79 1.41 15.54
C LEU A 20 12.93 0.69 16.29
N ALA A 21 12.90 0.67 17.62
CA ALA A 21 13.93 0.05 18.45
C ALA A 21 14.17 -1.45 18.14
N PRO A 22 13.15 -2.30 17.90
CA PRO A 22 13.36 -3.70 17.51
C PRO A 22 14.12 -3.89 16.20
N LEU A 23 14.06 -2.91 15.29
CA LEU A 23 14.80 -2.92 14.02
C LEU A 23 16.23 -2.36 14.16
N GLY A 24 16.63 -1.96 15.38
CA GLY A 24 17.90 -1.28 15.64
C GLY A 24 17.98 0.11 15.02
N ILE A 25 16.85 0.71 14.63
CA ILE A 25 16.80 2.01 13.96
C ILE A 25 16.67 3.09 15.03
N THR A 26 17.62 4.03 15.05
CA THR A 26 17.58 5.21 15.92
C THR A 26 17.40 6.46 15.06
N PRO A 27 16.18 7.01 14.95
CA PRO A 27 15.96 8.24 14.19
C PRO A 27 16.54 9.46 14.89
N GLU A 28 17.21 10.31 14.12
CA GLU A 28 17.83 11.55 14.59
C GLU A 28 17.22 12.78 13.88
N PRO A 29 17.11 13.94 14.55
CA PRO A 29 16.63 15.16 13.92
C PRO A 29 17.49 15.60 12.75
N LYS A 30 16.86 15.83 11.59
CA LYS A 30 17.57 16.35 10.41
C LYS A 30 17.95 17.82 10.63
N PRO A 31 19.22 18.23 10.48
CA PRO A 31 19.65 19.61 10.66
C PRO A 31 18.82 20.60 9.84
N GLY A 32 18.36 21.68 10.48
CA GLY A 32 17.54 22.71 9.84
C GLY A 32 16.07 22.32 9.58
N ARG A 33 15.63 21.11 9.96
CA ARG A 33 14.23 20.65 9.82
C ARG A 33 13.66 20.27 11.17
N ARG A 34 12.52 20.88 11.54
CA ARG A 34 11.92 20.70 12.88
C ARG A 34 10.98 19.49 13.00
N ILE A 35 10.55 18.94 11.88
CA ILE A 35 9.58 17.83 11.81
C ILE A 35 10.09 16.65 10.99
N THR A 36 11.38 16.64 10.67
CA THR A 36 12.00 15.63 9.84
C THR A 36 13.09 14.93 10.62
N LEU A 37 13.02 13.59 10.64
CA LEU A 37 14.01 12.72 11.22
C LEU A 37 14.69 11.92 10.11
N THR A 38 15.92 11.49 10.34
CA THR A 38 16.68 10.61 9.45
C THR A 38 17.24 9.44 10.23
N ALA A 39 17.31 8.26 9.62
CA ALA A 39 17.94 7.08 10.23
C ALA A 39 18.59 6.20 9.15
N GLN A 40 19.52 5.35 9.58
CA GLN A 40 20.06 4.28 8.74
C GLN A 40 19.29 2.98 8.99
N HIS A 41 18.90 2.30 7.92
CA HIS A 41 18.34 0.95 8.00
C HIS A 41 18.79 0.15 6.78
N SER A 42 19.38 -1.01 7.03
CA SER A 42 19.83 -1.96 6.00
C SER A 42 20.70 -1.33 4.91
N GLY A 43 21.65 -0.49 5.35
CA GLY A 43 22.61 0.19 4.47
C GLY A 43 22.07 1.39 3.70
N SER A 44 20.81 1.80 3.95
CA SER A 44 20.17 2.92 3.27
C SER A 44 19.69 4.00 4.25
N GLU A 45 19.73 5.26 3.80
CA GLU A 45 19.17 6.39 4.54
C GLU A 45 17.65 6.45 4.36
N TRP A 46 16.95 6.57 5.47
CA TRP A 46 15.51 6.78 5.54
C TRP A 46 15.20 8.15 6.13
N THR A 47 14.16 8.81 5.61
CA THR A 47 13.69 10.11 6.09
C THR A 47 12.23 9.99 6.52
N PHE A 48 11.91 10.43 7.73
CA PHE A 48 10.57 10.42 8.31
C PHE A 48 10.11 11.85 8.54
N THR A 49 8.99 12.27 7.94
CA THR A 49 8.45 13.62 8.12
C THR A 49 7.10 13.57 8.81
N TYR A 50 7.00 14.19 9.99
CA TYR A 50 5.78 14.17 10.81
C TYR A 50 4.66 15.03 10.21
N PHE A 51 3.47 14.45 10.08
CA PHE A 51 2.27 15.12 9.52
C PHE A 51 1.20 15.50 10.55
N GLY A 52 1.33 15.07 11.82
CA GLY A 52 0.50 15.57 12.92
C GLY A 52 -0.80 14.82 13.19
N HIS A 53 -1.49 14.33 12.17
CA HIS A 53 -2.77 13.64 12.35
C HIS A 53 -2.54 12.20 12.81
N GLY A 54 -2.94 11.84 14.04
CA GLY A 54 -2.87 10.44 14.53
C GLY A 54 -1.47 9.81 14.51
N ASN A 55 -0.42 10.63 14.59
CA ASN A 55 0.97 10.20 14.42
C ASN A 55 1.30 9.59 13.04
N VAL A 56 0.79 10.20 11.98
CA VAL A 56 1.18 9.91 10.59
C VAL A 56 2.54 10.52 10.24
N TRP A 57 3.32 9.76 9.49
CA TRP A 57 4.63 10.13 8.96
C TRP A 57 4.69 9.89 7.45
N VAL A 58 5.32 10.80 6.72
CA VAL A 58 5.76 10.52 5.35
C VAL A 58 7.15 9.90 5.40
N THR A 59 7.26 8.67 4.92
CA THR A 59 8.48 7.86 5.01
C THR A 59 9.13 7.69 3.66
N LYS A 60 10.34 8.21 3.49
CA LYS A 60 11.11 8.15 2.24
C LYS A 60 12.36 7.30 2.41
N GLY A 61 12.68 6.54 1.38
CA GLY A 61 13.84 5.66 1.32
C GLY A 61 14.06 5.14 -0.10
N PRO A 62 14.94 4.14 -0.29
CA PRO A 62 15.17 3.51 -1.58
C PRO A 62 13.86 3.03 -2.21
N GLY A 63 13.59 3.42 -3.46
CA GLY A 63 12.33 3.07 -4.15
C GLY A 63 11.10 3.88 -3.73
N TYR A 64 11.22 4.78 -2.74
CA TYR A 64 10.12 5.57 -2.19
C TYR A 64 10.46 7.07 -2.14
N GLU A 65 10.62 7.72 -3.31
CA GLU A 65 11.00 9.14 -3.40
C GLU A 65 9.96 10.10 -2.79
N HIS A 66 8.68 9.76 -2.95
CA HIS A 66 7.58 10.55 -2.41
C HIS A 66 7.08 10.05 -1.07
N GLY A 67 7.36 8.80 -0.72
CA GLY A 67 7.05 8.18 0.56
C GLY A 67 5.55 8.05 0.87
N PRO A 68 5.03 6.87 1.20
CA PRO A 68 3.66 6.78 1.69
C PRO A 68 3.51 7.49 3.04
N ALA A 69 2.28 7.89 3.34
CA ALA A 69 1.87 8.24 4.69
C ALA A 69 1.67 6.94 5.49
N VAL A 70 2.40 6.77 6.58
CA VAL A 70 2.41 5.57 7.42
C VAL A 70 2.15 5.98 8.87
N PHE A 71 1.30 5.25 9.57
CA PHE A 71 1.09 5.47 11.00
C PHE A 71 2.30 4.97 11.81
N THR A 72 2.53 5.52 13.00
CA THR A 72 3.69 5.12 13.82
C THR A 72 3.72 3.61 14.06
N GLU A 73 2.59 3.00 14.40
CA GLU A 73 2.46 1.58 14.71
C GLU A 73 2.74 0.66 13.50
N GLU A 74 2.51 1.13 12.28
CA GLU A 74 2.75 0.38 11.04
C GLU A 74 4.19 0.56 10.50
N MET A 75 4.98 1.44 11.11
CA MET A 75 6.27 1.86 10.59
C MET A 75 7.28 0.70 10.50
N ALA A 76 7.32 -0.16 11.52
CA ALA A 76 8.26 -1.28 11.54
C ALA A 76 7.95 -2.30 10.44
N ASP A 77 6.67 -2.64 10.26
CA ASP A 77 6.23 -3.56 9.21
C ASP A 77 6.52 -2.99 7.83
N PHE A 78 6.25 -1.69 7.63
CA PHE A 78 6.55 -1.00 6.38
C PHE A 78 8.04 -1.05 6.03
N LEU A 79 8.93 -0.73 6.97
CA LEU A 79 10.37 -0.71 6.72
C LEU A 79 10.94 -2.11 6.48
N THR A 80 10.42 -3.11 7.18
CA THR A 80 10.79 -4.52 6.99
C THR A 80 10.42 -4.95 5.56
N ALA A 81 9.16 -4.76 5.16
CA ALA A 81 8.68 -5.11 3.83
C ALA A 81 9.38 -4.33 2.70
N ALA A 82 9.75 -3.07 2.95
CA ALA A 82 10.44 -2.24 1.96
C ALA A 82 11.90 -2.62 1.75
N THR A 83 12.49 -3.34 2.69
CA THR A 83 13.91 -3.75 2.67
C THR A 83 14.09 -5.19 2.23
N GLU A 84 13.09 -6.03 2.45
CA GLU A 84 13.11 -7.39 1.94
C GLU A 84 13.34 -7.37 0.42
N PRO A 85 14.31 -8.14 -0.09
CA PRO A 85 14.45 -8.31 -1.53
C PRO A 85 13.09 -8.81 -2.05
N PRO A 86 12.62 -8.33 -3.21
CA PRO A 86 11.38 -8.83 -3.78
C PRO A 86 11.49 -10.35 -3.79
N ALA A 87 10.54 -11.03 -3.13
CA ALA A 87 10.51 -12.48 -3.09
C ALA A 87 10.78 -12.96 -4.52
N GLU A 88 11.83 -13.79 -4.70
CA GLU A 88 12.19 -14.36 -5.98
C GLU A 88 10.90 -14.82 -6.64
N GLY A 89 10.46 -14.05 -7.64
CA GLY A 89 9.11 -14.18 -8.15
C GLY A 89 8.97 -15.61 -8.63
N ASP A 90 7.99 -16.32 -8.09
CA ASP A 90 7.52 -17.56 -8.71
C ASP A 90 7.36 -17.23 -10.20
N PRO A 91 8.12 -17.87 -11.12
CA PRO A 91 8.20 -17.46 -12.53
C PRO A 91 6.84 -17.50 -13.23
N CYS A 92 5.84 -18.05 -12.55
CA CYS A 92 4.43 -17.91 -12.83
C CYS A 92 3.86 -16.61 -12.23
N MET A 93 4.39 -15.45 -12.65
CA MET A 93 3.64 -14.21 -12.50
C MET A 93 2.27 -14.43 -13.18
N PRO A 94 1.12 -14.12 -12.55
CA PRO A 94 -0.14 -14.19 -13.26
C PRO A 94 -0.02 -13.20 -14.40
N HIS A 95 0.03 -13.68 -15.64
CA HIS A 95 -0.11 -12.81 -16.79
C HIS A 95 -1.32 -11.93 -16.50
N GLN A 96 -1.10 -10.63 -16.28
CA GLN A 96 -2.19 -9.66 -16.35
C GLN A 96 -2.91 -10.02 -17.64
N ARG A 97 -4.23 -10.19 -17.56
CA ARG A 97 -5.10 -10.44 -18.71
C ARG A 97 -5.05 -9.22 -19.63
N TYR A 98 -3.94 -9.02 -20.30
CA TYR A 98 -3.84 -8.16 -21.45
C TYR A 98 -4.36 -9.00 -22.60
N HIS A 99 -5.49 -8.57 -23.15
CA HIS A 99 -5.91 -9.01 -24.48
C HIS A 99 -4.72 -8.73 -25.40
N CYS A 100 -3.96 -9.77 -25.75
CA CYS A 100 -2.77 -9.60 -26.59
C CYS A 100 -3.12 -9.21 -28.03
N GLY A 101 -4.41 -9.10 -28.38
CA GLY A 101 -4.90 -8.68 -29.69
C GLY A 101 -4.55 -9.63 -30.84
N HIS A 102 -3.79 -10.69 -30.56
CA HIS A 102 -3.18 -11.55 -31.58
C HIS A 102 -3.85 -12.93 -31.70
N CYS A 103 -4.75 -13.30 -30.78
CA CYS A 103 -5.49 -14.55 -30.86
C CYS A 103 -7.02 -14.27 -30.89
N PRO A 104 -7.80 -14.93 -31.77
CA PRO A 104 -9.24 -14.73 -31.88
C PRO A 104 -10.07 -15.47 -30.79
N HIS A 105 -9.43 -16.04 -29.78
CA HIS A 105 -10.11 -16.76 -28.68
C HIS A 105 -9.79 -16.07 -27.34
N ASP A 106 -10.82 -15.73 -26.56
CA ASP A 106 -10.71 -14.98 -25.30
C ASP A 106 -10.11 -15.79 -24.12
N LEU A 107 -9.82 -17.09 -24.30
CA LEU A 107 -9.30 -17.96 -23.25
C LEU A 107 -8.29 -18.97 -23.83
N CYS A 108 -7.07 -18.99 -23.30
CA CYS A 108 -6.10 -20.07 -23.55
C CYS A 108 -6.65 -21.39 -22.99
N GLN A 109 -7.10 -22.29 -23.86
CA GLN A 109 -7.52 -23.64 -23.49
C GLN A 109 -6.45 -24.72 -23.72
N ASP A 110 -5.29 -24.38 -24.29
CA ASP A 110 -4.22 -25.36 -24.55
C ASP A 110 -3.05 -25.21 -23.57
N CYS A 111 -3.25 -25.69 -22.35
CA CYS A 111 -2.23 -25.73 -21.30
C CYS A 111 -1.08 -26.72 -21.59
N GLU A 112 -1.24 -27.67 -22.52
CA GLU A 112 -0.23 -28.72 -22.78
C GLU A 112 0.92 -28.29 -23.69
N ARG A 113 0.82 -27.10 -24.32
CA ARG A 113 1.86 -26.57 -25.21
C ARG A 113 2.47 -25.25 -24.76
N CYS A 114 2.05 -24.74 -23.60
CA CYS A 114 2.70 -23.56 -23.05
C CYS A 114 4.05 -24.00 -22.42
N PRO A 115 5.19 -23.44 -22.85
CA PRO A 115 6.50 -23.79 -22.27
C PRO A 115 6.69 -23.28 -20.83
N CYS A 116 5.65 -22.70 -20.21
CA CYS A 116 5.69 -22.30 -18.81
C CYS A 116 5.42 -23.52 -17.91
N SER A 117 6.40 -23.85 -17.07
CA SER A 117 6.35 -24.96 -16.11
C SER A 117 5.45 -24.68 -14.90
N CYS A 118 4.25 -24.13 -15.12
CA CYS A 118 3.33 -23.73 -14.06
C CYS A 118 2.33 -24.87 -13.75
N LYS A 119 2.44 -25.51 -12.58
CA LYS A 119 1.39 -26.39 -12.04
C LYS A 119 0.23 -25.51 -11.53
N CYS A 120 -0.69 -25.15 -12.42
CA CYS A 120 -1.89 -24.40 -12.04
C CYS A 120 -2.92 -25.33 -11.37
N SER A 121 -2.77 -25.56 -10.08
CA SER A 121 -3.76 -26.23 -9.24
C SER A 121 -4.99 -25.33 -9.06
N ALA A 122 -6.08 -25.68 -9.75
CA ALA A 122 -7.49 -25.34 -9.49
C ALA A 122 -7.79 -24.06 -8.66
N VAL A 123 -7.73 -22.89 -9.30
CA VAL A 123 -8.44 -21.70 -8.81
C VAL A 123 -9.88 -21.76 -9.33
N VAL A 124 -10.85 -21.97 -8.43
CA VAL A 124 -12.28 -21.91 -8.76
C VAL A 124 -12.67 -20.45 -8.96
N VAL A 125 -12.66 -19.98 -10.21
CA VAL A 125 -13.17 -18.64 -10.55
C VAL A 125 -14.70 -18.68 -10.56
N ARG A 126 -15.34 -18.00 -9.59
CA ARG A 126 -16.78 -17.68 -9.68
C ARG A 126 -16.96 -16.61 -10.77
N LYS A 127 -17.61 -16.97 -11.88
CA LYS A 127 -18.04 -16.00 -12.90
C LYS A 127 -19.08 -15.05 -12.28
N VAL A 128 -18.80 -13.75 -12.32
CA VAL A 128 -19.83 -12.71 -12.11
C VAL A 128 -20.48 -12.42 -13.47
N SER A 129 -21.81 -12.54 -13.55
CA SER A 129 -22.56 -12.29 -14.78
C SER A 129 -22.52 -10.81 -15.17
N PRO A 130 -22.24 -10.47 -16.45
CA PRO A 130 -22.34 -9.09 -16.93
C PRO A 130 -23.81 -8.66 -16.98
N GLY A 131 -24.18 -7.61 -16.23
CA GLY A 131 -25.54 -7.04 -16.28
C GLY A 131 -25.98 -6.29 -15.03
N THR A 132 -25.35 -6.51 -13.88
CA THR A 132 -25.71 -5.77 -12.66
C THR A 132 -25.01 -4.40 -12.65
N PRO A 133 -25.74 -3.28 -12.59
CA PRO A 133 -25.13 -1.96 -12.48
C PRO A 133 -24.23 -1.92 -11.23
N ALA A 134 -23.03 -1.36 -11.38
CA ALA A 134 -22.07 -1.31 -10.28
C ALA A 134 -22.73 -0.60 -9.08
N PRO A 135 -22.65 -1.19 -7.86
CA PRO A 135 -23.12 -0.51 -6.67
C PRO A 135 -22.44 0.86 -6.56
N LYS A 136 -23.25 1.85 -6.18
CA LYS A 136 -22.81 3.23 -5.95
C LYS A 136 -22.89 3.53 -4.47
N THR A 137 -22.07 4.47 -4.00
CA THR A 137 -22.23 5.07 -2.67
C THR A 137 -23.56 5.82 -2.59
N TYR A 138 -24.01 6.19 -1.39
CA TYR A 138 -25.21 7.02 -1.20
C TYR A 138 -25.17 8.38 -1.92
N VAL A 139 -23.98 8.90 -2.25
CA VAL A 139 -23.79 10.12 -3.06
C VAL A 139 -23.55 9.85 -4.56
N GLY A 140 -23.79 8.63 -5.03
CA GLY A 140 -23.70 8.29 -6.47
C GLY A 140 -22.30 8.03 -7.02
N VAL A 141 -21.24 8.02 -6.19
CA VAL A 141 -19.88 7.65 -6.62
C VAL A 141 -19.82 6.13 -6.91
N PRO A 142 -19.29 5.70 -8.08
CA PRO A 142 -19.16 4.29 -8.40
C PRO A 142 -18.09 3.59 -7.54
N VAL A 143 -18.39 2.39 -7.04
CA VAL A 143 -17.43 1.59 -6.28
C VAL A 143 -16.45 0.89 -7.25
N PRO A 144 -15.12 1.06 -7.11
CA PRO A 144 -14.13 0.37 -7.93
C PRO A 144 -14.29 -1.16 -7.88
N MET A 145 -14.02 -1.88 -8.99
CA MET A 145 -14.21 -3.34 -9.04
C MET A 145 -13.47 -4.09 -7.93
N ARG A 146 -12.21 -3.75 -7.70
CA ARG A 146 -11.38 -4.37 -6.65
C ARG A 146 -12.02 -4.26 -5.26
N VAL A 147 -12.58 -3.10 -4.94
CA VAL A 147 -13.26 -2.86 -3.66
C VAL A 147 -14.56 -3.66 -3.56
N ARG A 148 -15.25 -3.90 -4.69
CA ARG A 148 -16.45 -4.73 -4.73
C ARG A 148 -16.14 -6.20 -4.47
N GLU A 149 -15.05 -6.70 -5.06
CA GLU A 149 -14.58 -8.08 -4.87
C GLU A 149 -14.10 -8.33 -3.44
N GLU A 150 -13.58 -7.29 -2.79
CA GLU A 150 -13.02 -7.32 -1.43
C GLU A 150 -13.89 -6.57 -0.41
N TRP A 151 -15.22 -6.53 -0.61
CA TRP A 151 -16.12 -5.67 0.16
C TRP A 151 -16.07 -5.93 1.68
N ASP A 152 -15.98 -7.20 2.06
CA ASP A 152 -15.93 -7.66 3.45
C ASP A 152 -14.49 -7.81 3.98
N GLN A 153 -13.50 -7.36 3.23
CA GLN A 153 -12.07 -7.37 3.61
C GLN A 153 -11.65 -5.98 4.14
N PRO A 154 -10.49 -5.87 4.80
CA PRO A 154 -9.96 -4.57 5.26
C PRO A 154 -9.89 -3.52 4.16
N THR A 155 -9.56 -3.90 2.91
CA THR A 155 -9.58 -3.00 1.74
C THR A 155 -10.94 -2.31 1.55
N GLY A 156 -12.03 -3.05 1.67
CA GLY A 156 -13.39 -2.53 1.58
C GLY A 156 -13.78 -1.63 2.74
N GLU A 157 -13.27 -1.90 3.94
CA GLU A 157 -13.46 -1.04 5.12
C GLU A 157 -12.70 0.29 4.99
N PHE A 158 -11.42 0.26 4.63
CA PHE A 158 -10.61 1.47 4.42
C PHE A 158 -11.20 2.37 3.34
N TRP A 159 -11.68 1.79 2.24
CA TRP A 159 -12.33 2.57 1.20
C TRP A 159 -13.61 3.26 1.71
N ARG A 160 -14.45 2.54 2.45
CA ARG A 160 -15.66 3.11 3.09
C ARG A 160 -15.31 4.22 4.06
N LEU A 161 -14.27 4.03 4.88
CA LEU A 161 -13.79 5.05 5.81
C LEU A 161 -13.31 6.30 5.07
N GLY A 162 -12.51 6.15 4.01
CA GLY A 162 -12.05 7.25 3.17
C GLY A 162 -13.20 8.05 2.56
N VAL A 163 -14.18 7.36 1.95
CA VAL A 163 -15.39 8.01 1.40
C VAL A 163 -16.16 8.78 2.48
N ARG A 164 -16.37 8.19 3.65
CA ARG A 164 -17.07 8.87 4.77
C ARG A 164 -16.32 10.12 5.23
N SER A 165 -15.00 10.03 5.37
CA SER A 165 -14.16 11.15 5.78
C SER A 165 -14.17 12.29 4.77
N THR A 166 -14.11 12.00 3.47
CA THR A 166 -14.16 13.02 2.41
C THR A 166 -15.53 13.70 2.34
N LEU A 167 -16.61 12.94 2.47
CA LEU A 167 -17.97 13.47 2.36
C LEU A 167 -18.46 14.17 3.63
N ALA A 168 -17.84 13.93 4.79
CA ALA A 168 -18.17 14.65 6.03
C ALA A 168 -17.66 16.11 6.04
N VAL A 169 -16.77 16.47 5.11
CA VAL A 169 -16.14 17.80 5.03
C VAL A 169 -16.77 18.66 3.91
N ALA A 170 -17.62 18.08 3.07
CA ALA A 170 -18.31 18.74 1.97
C ALA A 170 -19.72 19.20 2.36
#